data_AF-A0A239CZ80-F1
#
_entry.id   AF-A0A239CZ80-F1
#
_cell.length_a   1.000
_cell.length_b   1.000
_cell.length_c   1.000
_cell.angle_alpha   90.00
_cell.angle_beta   90.00
_cell.angle_gamma   90.00
#
_symmetry.space_group_name_H-M   'P 1'
#
loop_
_entity.id
_entity.type
_entity.pdbx_description
1 polymer ?
#
loop_
_entity_poly.entity_id
_entity_poly.type
_entity_poly.pdbx_seq_one_letter_code
_entity_poly.pdbx_strand_id
1 'polypeptide(L)'
;MVTWRRREDSRDERIVRALQQPPEPIDVRGARRWRWADEHWRAQLRGSATALELFTRRNESDEYRHLLGADAYRDQLVEVLSRAQPRDCAAAGFGCTRRIDRACRGPEICSQDRAAGPDDRVHREGPLPGACDSFHLDLPEGHVRIGFSAGDRHRAVLWWESSLGTMLWIDGTRIGRDLTLDTSGRWLDDRFHLTHAAGPEDHPAQAYEPGSLSSRIRSVLLHDADRSSTRLLSPSPDELWTDPWIVRDGESLLVYPKPEDIEAGTRPTRVLPLD
;
A
#
# COMPACT_ATOMS: atom_id res chain seq x y z
N MET A 1 38.03 -22.25 38.78
CA MET A 1 37.62 -21.10 37.96
C MET A 1 36.93 -21.66 36.71
N VAL A 2 35.61 -21.84 36.77
CA VAL A 2 34.82 -22.49 35.71
C VAL A 2 34.34 -21.40 34.76
N THR A 3 34.90 -21.38 33.56
CA THR A 3 34.48 -20.52 32.46
C THR A 3 33.17 -21.06 31.89
N TRP A 4 32.06 -20.43 32.26
CA TRP A 4 30.77 -20.61 31.59
C TRP A 4 30.88 -20.08 30.17
N ARG A 5 31.22 -20.95 29.20
CA ARG A 5 30.99 -20.67 27.79
C ARG A 5 29.49 -20.68 27.55
N ARG A 6 28.91 -19.49 27.47
CA ARG A 6 27.56 -19.28 26.93
C ARG A 6 27.60 -19.73 25.47
N ARG A 7 27.07 -20.92 25.19
CA ARG A 7 26.88 -21.42 23.84
C ARG A 7 25.85 -20.49 23.20
N GLU A 8 26.27 -19.65 22.26
CA GLU A 8 25.35 -19.02 21.33
C GLU A 8 24.80 -20.14 20.46
N ASP A 9 23.62 -20.66 20.82
CA ASP A 9 22.91 -21.60 19.97
C ASP A 9 22.71 -20.93 18.60
N SER A 10 23.14 -21.63 17.55
CA SER A 10 22.98 -21.12 16.19
C SER A 10 21.50 -20.89 15.86
N ARG A 11 21.20 -19.95 14.97
CA ARG A 11 19.82 -19.64 14.54
C ARG A 11 19.08 -20.91 14.09
N ASP A 12 19.79 -21.84 13.46
CA ASP A 12 19.27 -23.10 12.97
C ASP A 12 18.93 -24.08 14.11
N GLU A 13 19.76 -24.16 15.15
CA GLU A 13 19.47 -24.97 16.35
C GLU A 13 18.21 -24.46 17.08
N ARG A 14 17.97 -23.15 17.09
CA ARG A 14 16.74 -22.58 17.64
C ARG A 14 15.51 -22.98 16.83
N ILE A 15 15.61 -22.99 15.50
CA ILE A 15 14.52 -23.41 14.60
C ILE A 15 14.22 -24.91 14.81
N VAL A 16 15.24 -25.77 14.78
CA VAL A 16 15.06 -27.22 14.98
C VAL A 16 14.46 -27.53 16.35
N ARG A 17 14.89 -26.84 17.41
CA ARG A 17 14.33 -27.02 18.76
C ARG A 17 12.88 -26.58 18.87
N ALA A 18 12.49 -25.51 18.19
CA ALA A 18 11.11 -25.05 18.13
C ALA A 18 10.19 -26.05 17.40
N LEU A 19 10.72 -26.72 16.37
CA LEU A 19 9.99 -27.75 15.60
C LEU A 19 9.81 -29.08 16.37
N GLN A 20 10.66 -29.36 17.37
CA GLN A 20 10.59 -30.59 18.17
C GLN A 20 9.66 -30.49 19.39
N GLN A 21 9.21 -29.30 19.77
CA GLN A 21 8.25 -29.17 20.86
C GLN A 21 6.83 -29.49 20.39
N PRO A 22 6.01 -30.17 21.22
CA PRO A 22 4.60 -30.36 20.90
C PRO A 22 3.97 -28.98 20.67
N PRO A 23 3.12 -28.83 19.64
CA PRO A 23 2.57 -27.54 19.29
C PRO A 23 1.85 -26.96 20.51
N GLU A 24 2.34 -25.81 21.02
CA GLU A 24 1.61 -25.04 22.05
C GLU A 24 0.15 -24.85 21.59
N PRO A 25 -0.83 -24.99 22.49
CA PRO A 25 -2.22 -24.68 22.22
C PRO A 25 -2.37 -23.30 21.56
N ILE A 26 -3.25 -23.20 20.56
CA ILE A 26 -3.34 -22.04 19.66
C ILE A 26 -3.71 -20.75 20.41
N ASP A 27 -4.46 -20.89 21.49
CA ASP A 27 -4.88 -19.85 22.44
C ASP A 27 -3.72 -19.33 23.29
N VAL A 28 -2.84 -20.22 23.77
CA VAL A 28 -1.62 -19.86 24.52
C VAL A 28 -0.59 -19.20 23.61
N ARG A 29 -0.40 -19.75 22.41
CA ARG A 29 0.51 -19.21 21.40
C ARG A 29 0.03 -17.82 20.92
N GLY A 30 -1.28 -17.64 20.73
CA GLY A 30 -1.91 -16.35 20.44
C GLY A 30 -1.79 -15.34 21.59
N ALA A 31 -2.03 -15.77 22.83
CA ALA A 31 -1.93 -14.91 24.01
C ALA A 31 -0.50 -14.40 24.26
N ARG A 32 0.53 -15.23 24.01
CA ARG A 32 1.93 -14.80 24.08
C ARG A 32 2.34 -13.92 22.89
N ARG A 33 1.87 -14.23 21.67
CA ARG A 33 2.21 -13.48 20.46
C ARG A 33 1.71 -12.02 20.47
N TRP A 34 0.66 -11.68 21.21
CA TRP A 34 0.06 -10.32 21.17
C TRP A 34 0.02 -9.61 22.52
N ARG A 35 0.86 -10.02 23.49
CA ARG A 35 0.88 -9.42 24.83
C ARG A 35 1.16 -7.91 24.85
N TRP A 36 1.67 -7.37 23.76
CA TRP A 36 1.97 -5.94 23.58
C TRP A 36 0.86 -5.16 22.87
N ALA A 37 -0.11 -5.86 22.26
CA ALA A 37 -1.28 -5.22 21.67
C ALA A 37 -2.26 -4.82 22.78
N ASP A 38 -2.91 -3.67 22.62
CA ASP A 38 -4.03 -3.22 23.45
C ASP A 38 -5.17 -4.25 23.45
N GLU A 39 -5.97 -4.31 24.51
CA GLU A 39 -7.09 -5.23 24.63
C GLU A 39 -8.08 -5.11 23.46
N HIS A 40 -8.33 -3.90 22.97
CA HIS A 40 -9.17 -3.69 21.79
C HIS A 40 -8.61 -4.41 20.56
N TRP A 41 -7.32 -4.21 20.27
CA TRP A 41 -6.67 -4.82 19.11
C TRP A 41 -6.54 -6.34 19.25
N ARG A 42 -6.41 -6.86 20.48
CA ARG A 42 -6.48 -8.32 20.71
C ARG A 42 -7.84 -8.89 20.35
N ALA A 43 -8.93 -8.19 20.65
CA ALA A 43 -10.27 -8.64 20.25
C ALA A 43 -10.40 -8.69 18.72
N GLN A 44 -9.90 -7.66 18.02
CA GLN A 44 -9.88 -7.62 16.55
C GLN A 44 -9.02 -8.74 15.94
N LEU A 45 -7.80 -8.96 16.46
CA LEU A 45 -6.92 -10.03 16.00
C LEU A 45 -7.53 -11.43 16.20
N ARG A 46 -8.32 -11.64 17.25
CA ARG A 46 -9.06 -12.89 17.46
C ARG A 46 -10.24 -13.05 16.50
N GLY A 47 -10.88 -11.95 16.11
CA GLY A 47 -12.06 -11.94 15.25
C GLY A 47 -11.76 -11.98 13.75
N SER A 48 -10.52 -11.69 13.32
CA SER A 48 -10.15 -11.63 11.91
C SER A 48 -8.91 -12.49 11.60
N ALA A 49 -9.11 -13.55 10.83
CA ALA A 49 -8.02 -14.39 10.33
C ALA A 49 -7.02 -13.60 9.47
N THR A 50 -7.52 -12.63 8.68
CA THR A 50 -6.68 -11.75 7.85
C THR A 50 -5.82 -10.83 8.71
N ALA A 51 -6.40 -10.18 9.73
CA ALA A 51 -5.65 -9.34 10.66
C ALA A 51 -4.55 -10.13 11.39
N LEU A 52 -4.89 -11.34 11.83
CA LEU A 52 -3.96 -12.26 12.45
C LEU A 52 -2.80 -12.62 11.52
N GLU A 53 -3.11 -13.01 10.29
CA GLU A 53 -2.08 -13.36 9.32
C GLU A 53 -1.13 -12.19 9.01
N LEU A 54 -1.69 -10.99 8.79
CA LEU A 54 -0.90 -9.77 8.60
C LEU A 54 -0.02 -9.47 9.81
N PHE A 55 -0.57 -9.58 11.02
CA PHE A 55 0.19 -9.38 12.26
C PHE A 55 1.36 -10.36 12.34
N THR A 56 1.12 -11.65 12.10
CA THR A 56 2.14 -12.70 12.17
C THR A 56 3.23 -12.47 11.12
N ARG A 57 2.87 -12.25 9.86
CA ARG A 57 3.82 -11.99 8.76
C ARG A 57 4.66 -10.73 8.97
N ARG A 58 4.11 -9.73 9.63
CA ARG A 58 4.84 -8.51 10.00
C ARG A 58 5.86 -8.75 11.10
N ASN A 59 5.47 -9.41 12.19
CA ASN A 59 6.34 -9.59 13.36
C ASN A 59 7.40 -10.69 13.15
N GLU A 60 7.13 -11.64 12.26
CA GLU A 60 8.02 -12.75 11.93
C GLU A 60 8.59 -12.62 10.51
N SER A 61 8.61 -11.40 9.96
CA SER A 61 9.02 -11.12 8.56
C SER A 61 10.39 -11.71 8.21
N ASP A 62 11.38 -11.59 9.10
CA ASP A 62 12.72 -12.15 8.91
C ASP A 62 12.74 -13.69 8.85
N GLU A 63 11.84 -14.35 9.56
CA GLU A 63 11.71 -15.81 9.54
C GLU A 63 11.02 -16.27 8.26
N TYR A 64 9.90 -15.64 7.89
CA TYR A 64 9.21 -15.94 6.64
C TYR A 64 10.08 -15.66 5.41
N ARG A 65 10.78 -14.53 5.36
CA ARG A 65 11.72 -14.22 4.25
C ARG A 65 12.83 -15.25 4.17
N HIS A 66 13.34 -15.73 5.30
CA HIS A 66 14.37 -16.76 5.33
C HIS A 66 13.87 -18.12 4.84
N LEU A 67 12.67 -18.55 5.28
CA LEU A 67 12.11 -19.86 4.93
C LEU A 67 11.54 -19.93 3.51
N LEU A 68 10.89 -18.86 3.06
CA LEU A 68 10.19 -18.82 1.76
C LEU A 68 11.05 -18.22 0.64
N GLY A 69 12.03 -17.39 0.98
CA GLY A 69 12.65 -16.45 0.05
C GLY A 69 11.84 -15.14 -0.07
N ALA A 70 12.52 -14.08 -0.52
CA ALA A 70 11.93 -12.73 -0.58
C ALA A 70 10.73 -12.65 -1.54
N ASP A 71 10.83 -13.28 -2.72
CA ASP A 71 9.77 -13.26 -3.73
C ASP A 71 8.49 -13.96 -3.25
N ALA A 72 8.62 -15.17 -2.71
CA ALA A 72 7.46 -15.92 -2.21
C ALA A 72 6.85 -15.24 -0.96
N TYR A 73 7.66 -14.63 -0.09
CA TYR A 73 7.14 -13.81 1.01
C TYR A 73 6.30 -12.63 0.50
N ARG A 74 6.82 -11.91 -0.51
CA ARG A 74 6.13 -10.77 -1.12
C ARG A 74 4.80 -11.20 -1.74
N ASP A 75 4.82 -12.23 -2.57
CA ASP A 75 3.62 -12.69 -3.28
C ASP A 75 2.53 -13.13 -2.29
N GLN A 76 2.90 -13.87 -1.24
CA GLN A 76 1.95 -14.25 -0.18
C GLN A 76 1.47 -13.04 0.63
N LEU A 77 2.32 -12.08 0.98
CA LEU A 77 1.88 -10.90 1.72
C LEU A 77 0.93 -10.03 0.88
N VAL A 78 1.20 -9.89 -0.42
CA VAL A 78 0.30 -9.22 -1.37
C VAL A 78 -1.05 -9.92 -1.45
N GLU A 79 -1.08 -11.25 -1.50
CA GLU A 79 -2.33 -12.03 -1.50
C GLU A 79 -3.19 -11.71 -0.26
N VAL A 80 -2.57 -11.71 0.92
CA VAL A 80 -3.27 -11.39 2.18
C VAL A 80 -3.75 -9.94 2.19
N LEU A 81 -2.93 -9.00 1.73
CA LEU A 81 -3.27 -7.58 1.64
C LEU A 81 -4.41 -7.32 0.64
N SER A 82 -4.50 -8.10 -0.44
CA SER A 82 -5.53 -7.95 -1.48
C SER A 82 -6.93 -8.33 -1.00
N ARG A 83 -7.04 -9.02 0.15
CA ARG A 83 -8.31 -9.33 0.81
C ARG A 83 -8.50 -8.62 2.16
N ALA A 84 -7.54 -7.77 2.54
CA ALA A 84 -7.59 -7.07 3.81
C ALA A 84 -8.67 -5.99 3.83
N GLN A 85 -9.16 -5.69 5.03
CA GLN A 85 -9.92 -4.49 5.34
C GLN A 85 -9.01 -3.47 6.04
N PRO A 86 -9.32 -2.16 6.02
CA PRO A 86 -8.59 -1.14 6.74
C PRO A 86 -8.28 -1.51 8.21
N ARG A 87 -9.30 -2.04 8.91
CA ARG A 87 -9.20 -2.48 10.31
C ARG A 87 -8.22 -3.65 10.52
N ASP A 88 -8.03 -4.52 9.52
CA ASP A 88 -7.10 -5.64 9.61
C ASP A 88 -5.66 -5.12 9.62
N CYS A 89 -5.35 -4.15 8.76
CA CYS A 89 -4.06 -3.47 8.72
C CYS A 89 -3.78 -2.70 10.02
N ALA A 90 -4.78 -1.99 10.55
CA ALA A 90 -4.69 -1.29 11.82
C ALA A 90 -4.40 -2.26 12.99
N ALA A 91 -5.15 -3.36 13.07
CA ALA A 91 -4.97 -4.40 14.09
C ALA A 91 -3.62 -5.12 13.97
N ALA A 92 -3.11 -5.30 12.75
CA ALA A 92 -1.76 -5.81 12.49
C ALA A 92 -0.65 -4.83 12.87
N GLY A 93 -1.00 -3.57 13.19
CA GLY A 93 -0.08 -2.53 13.67
C GLY A 93 0.62 -1.76 12.55
N PHE A 94 0.07 -1.78 11.33
CA PHE A 94 0.55 -0.98 10.20
C PHE A 94 0.40 0.50 10.53
N GLY A 95 1.30 1.34 9.99
CA GLY A 95 1.16 2.79 10.10
C GLY A 95 0.01 3.28 9.22
N CYS A 96 -0.69 4.35 9.62
CA CYS A 96 -1.73 4.99 8.82
C CYS A 96 -1.19 6.31 8.23
N THR A 97 -1.71 6.74 7.09
CA THR A 97 -1.28 7.99 6.41
C THR A 97 -1.95 9.26 6.92
N ARG A 98 -3.02 9.18 7.72
CA ARG A 98 -3.74 10.37 8.23
C ARG A 98 -2.89 11.32 9.07
N ARG A 99 -1.78 10.87 9.67
CA ARG A 99 -0.96 11.65 10.61
C ARG A 99 0.45 11.07 10.69
N ILE A 100 1.45 11.78 10.16
CA ILE A 100 2.88 11.43 10.29
C ILE A 100 3.39 11.75 11.73
N ASP A 101 2.69 12.63 12.45
CA ASP A 101 3.09 13.19 13.75
C ASP A 101 2.67 12.34 14.97
N ARG A 102 1.84 11.31 14.80
CA ARG A 102 1.43 10.40 15.89
C ARG A 102 0.98 9.05 15.40
N ALA A 103 1.18 8.03 16.22
CA ALA A 103 0.69 6.68 15.94
C ALA A 103 -0.84 6.69 15.86
N CYS A 104 -1.34 6.65 14.64
CA CYS A 104 -2.72 6.47 14.25
C CYS A 104 -3.17 5.03 14.58
N ARG A 105 -3.11 4.67 15.86
CA ARG A 105 -3.41 3.34 16.42
C ARG A 105 -4.53 3.38 17.45
N GLY A 106 -5.08 4.57 17.70
CA GLY A 106 -6.27 4.74 18.51
C GLY A 106 -7.44 4.02 17.85
N PRO A 107 -8.08 3.05 18.52
CA PRO A 107 -9.24 2.35 17.97
C PRO A 107 -10.36 3.33 17.58
N GLU A 108 -10.50 4.43 18.32
CA GLU A 108 -11.43 5.52 18.01
C GLU A 108 -11.19 6.22 16.66
N ILE A 109 -10.07 5.93 15.96
CA ILE A 109 -9.75 6.48 14.63
C ILE A 109 -9.55 5.38 13.58
N CYS A 110 -8.95 4.24 13.95
CA CYS A 110 -8.57 3.20 12.98
C CYS A 110 -9.37 1.91 13.10
N SER A 111 -10.18 1.75 14.14
CA SER A 111 -11.10 0.61 14.28
C SER A 111 -12.51 0.95 13.80
N GLN A 112 -12.79 2.19 13.43
CA GLN A 112 -14.11 2.58 12.97
C GLN A 112 -14.29 2.16 11.52
N ASP A 113 -15.33 1.37 11.27
CA ASP A 113 -15.85 1.20 9.92
C ASP A 113 -16.44 2.53 9.43
N ARG A 114 -16.48 2.71 8.12
CA ARG A 114 -17.11 3.89 7.51
C ARG A 114 -18.57 3.97 7.94
N ALA A 115 -19.02 5.12 8.42
CA ALA A 115 -20.44 5.39 8.52
C ALA A 115 -21.03 5.44 7.09
N ALA A 116 -22.01 4.59 6.79
CA ALA A 116 -22.74 4.68 5.53
C ALA A 116 -23.54 6.00 5.52
N GLY A 117 -23.10 6.97 4.72
CA GLY A 117 -23.82 8.23 4.54
C GLY A 117 -25.03 8.03 3.62
N PRO A 118 -26.11 8.82 3.78
CA PRO A 118 -27.34 8.70 2.99
C PRO A 118 -27.18 9.13 1.52
N ASP A 119 -26.04 9.73 1.14
CA ASP A 119 -25.78 10.25 -0.21
C ASP A 119 -24.56 9.52 -0.80
N ASP A 120 -24.76 8.23 -1.10
CA ASP A 120 -23.74 7.21 -1.46
C ASP A 120 -22.99 7.48 -2.79
N ARG A 121 -23.00 8.73 -3.27
CA ARG A 121 -22.02 9.25 -4.24
C ARG A 121 -20.69 9.47 -3.55
N VAL A 122 -20.07 8.39 -3.08
CA VAL A 122 -18.85 8.49 -2.27
C VAL A 122 -17.67 8.80 -3.19
N HIS A 123 -17.47 10.08 -3.45
CA HIS A 123 -16.21 10.60 -3.97
C HIS A 123 -15.18 10.54 -2.83
N ARG A 124 -14.41 9.45 -2.73
CA ARG A 124 -13.15 9.48 -1.94
C ARG A 124 -12.11 10.21 -2.79
N GLU A 125 -11.98 11.50 -2.56
CA GLU A 125 -10.71 12.18 -2.77
C GLU A 125 -10.15 12.57 -1.39
N GLY A 126 -9.13 11.85 -0.93
CA GLY A 126 -8.46 12.11 0.34
C GLY A 126 -9.11 11.48 1.59
N PRO A 127 -8.57 11.77 2.79
CA PRO A 127 -8.92 11.09 4.04
C PRO A 127 -10.35 11.40 4.48
N LEU A 128 -11.19 10.38 4.67
CA LEU A 128 -12.53 10.52 5.25
C LEU A 128 -12.46 10.77 6.77
N PRO A 129 -13.47 11.37 7.41
CA PRO A 129 -13.64 11.32 8.87
C PRO A 129 -13.91 9.88 9.35
N GLY A 130 -13.44 9.50 10.54
CA GLY A 130 -13.64 8.14 11.09
C GLY A 130 -12.76 7.00 10.56
N ALA A 131 -12.39 6.91 9.27
CA ALA A 131 -11.56 5.80 8.73
C ALA A 131 -10.32 6.21 7.89
N CYS A 132 -9.23 5.43 7.96
CA CYS A 132 -8.02 5.64 7.17
C CYS A 132 -8.16 4.98 5.80
N ASP A 133 -7.80 5.68 4.73
CA ASP A 133 -7.86 5.17 3.35
C ASP A 133 -6.61 4.39 2.95
N SER A 134 -5.52 4.50 3.72
CA SER A 134 -4.25 3.89 3.38
C SER A 134 -3.36 3.63 4.59
N PHE A 135 -2.59 2.57 4.48
CA PHE A 135 -1.70 2.06 5.52
C PHE A 135 -0.34 1.71 4.93
N HIS A 136 0.70 1.71 5.76
CA HIS A 136 2.06 1.34 5.36
C HIS A 136 2.71 0.38 6.36
N LEU A 137 3.64 -0.41 5.83
CA LEU A 137 4.49 -1.32 6.57
C LEU A 137 5.94 -1.14 6.08
N ASP A 138 6.81 -0.73 7.00
CA ASP A 138 8.25 -0.71 6.75
C ASP A 138 8.83 -2.12 6.90
N LEU A 139 9.64 -2.52 5.92
CA LEU A 139 10.38 -3.78 5.89
C LEU A 139 11.88 -3.47 5.84
N PRO A 140 12.78 -4.41 6.21
CA PRO A 140 14.22 -4.17 6.21
C PRO A 140 14.80 -3.66 4.88
N GLU A 141 14.22 -4.07 3.75
CA GLU A 141 14.72 -3.77 2.39
C GLU A 141 13.72 -2.99 1.54
N GLY A 142 12.65 -2.47 2.15
CA GLY A 142 11.56 -1.89 1.40
C GLY A 142 10.44 -1.31 2.25
N HIS A 143 9.38 -0.85 1.59
CA HIS A 143 8.16 -0.46 2.25
C HIS A 143 6.96 -0.90 1.43
N VAL A 144 5.88 -1.23 2.11
CA VAL A 144 4.60 -1.59 1.51
C VAL A 144 3.61 -0.51 1.86
N ARG A 145 2.84 -0.05 0.88
CA ARG A 145 1.69 0.82 1.07
C ARG A 145 0.46 0.14 0.51
N ILE A 146 -0.61 0.09 1.29
CA ILE A 146 -1.93 -0.34 0.83
C ILE A 146 -2.88 0.85 0.85
N GLY A 147 -3.62 1.04 -0.23
CA GLY A 147 -4.68 2.04 -0.36
C GLY A 147 -6.02 1.40 -0.70
N PHE A 148 -7.10 1.90 -0.12
CA PHE A 148 -8.46 1.38 -0.25
C PHE A 148 -9.34 2.38 -1.01
N SER A 149 -10.05 1.89 -2.03
CA SER A 149 -10.95 2.69 -2.88
C SER A 149 -12.21 3.17 -2.14
N ALA A 150 -13.00 4.07 -2.73
CA ALA A 150 -14.06 4.79 -2.02
C ALA A 150 -15.09 3.98 -1.19
N GLY A 151 -15.44 2.80 -1.69
CA GLY A 151 -16.36 1.87 -1.09
C GLY A 151 -15.67 0.68 -0.43
N ASP A 152 -14.34 0.71 -0.27
CA ASP A 152 -13.52 -0.45 0.12
C ASP A 152 -13.77 -1.67 -0.80
N ARG A 153 -14.14 -1.42 -2.07
CA ARG A 153 -14.32 -2.46 -3.08
C ARG A 153 -12.99 -2.94 -3.64
N HIS A 154 -12.02 -2.05 -3.75
CA HIS A 154 -10.72 -2.32 -4.36
C HIS A 154 -9.55 -1.93 -3.44
N ARG A 155 -8.42 -2.64 -3.63
CA ARG A 155 -7.17 -2.45 -2.89
C ARG A 155 -6.03 -2.27 -3.86
N ALA A 156 -5.21 -1.26 -3.59
CA ALA A 156 -3.96 -1.03 -4.28
C ALA A 156 -2.81 -1.32 -3.32
N VAL A 157 -1.95 -2.28 -3.67
CA VAL A 157 -0.73 -2.60 -2.91
C VAL A 157 0.45 -2.11 -3.72
N LEU A 158 1.11 -1.08 -3.23
CA LEU A 158 2.40 -0.61 -3.71
C LEU A 158 3.50 -1.24 -2.86
N TRP A 159 4.44 -1.90 -3.50
CA TRP A 159 5.60 -2.50 -2.87
C TRP A 159 6.84 -1.89 -3.45
N TRP A 160 7.63 -1.23 -2.64
CA TRP A 160 8.92 -0.69 -3.05
C TRP A 160 10.05 -1.49 -2.43
N GLU A 161 10.99 -1.92 -3.26
CA GLU A 161 12.26 -2.51 -2.86
C GLU A 161 13.40 -1.76 -3.56
N SER A 162 14.47 -1.46 -2.82
CA SER A 162 15.58 -0.66 -3.35
C SER A 162 16.24 -1.28 -4.60
N SER A 163 16.24 -2.61 -4.70
CA SER A 163 16.81 -3.38 -5.81
C SER A 163 15.86 -3.59 -6.99
N LEU A 164 14.56 -3.56 -6.77
CA LEU A 164 13.54 -3.89 -7.79
C LEU A 164 12.67 -2.69 -8.21
N GLY A 165 12.79 -1.56 -7.52
CA GLY A 165 11.92 -0.41 -7.69
C GLY A 165 10.53 -0.64 -7.12
N THR A 166 9.56 0.13 -7.61
CA THR A 166 8.16 0.06 -7.19
C THR A 166 7.37 -0.92 -8.04
N MET A 167 6.60 -1.78 -7.38
CA MET A 167 5.65 -2.71 -7.99
C MET A 167 4.25 -2.40 -7.49
N LEU A 168 3.25 -2.52 -8.36
CA LEU A 168 1.85 -2.25 -8.03
C LEU A 168 1.01 -3.51 -8.25
N TRP A 169 0.12 -3.81 -7.30
CA TRP A 169 -0.97 -4.76 -7.45
C TRP A 169 -2.30 -4.06 -7.20
N ILE A 170 -3.29 -4.33 -8.03
CA ILE A 170 -4.68 -3.96 -7.79
C ILE A 170 -5.47 -5.26 -7.62
N ASP A 171 -6.10 -5.43 -6.46
CA ASP A 171 -6.88 -6.63 -6.11
C ASP A 171 -6.11 -7.95 -6.38
N GLY A 172 -4.82 -7.96 -6.03
CA GLY A 172 -3.93 -9.11 -6.22
C GLY A 172 -3.36 -9.26 -7.64
N THR A 173 -3.81 -8.47 -8.61
CA THR A 173 -3.28 -8.50 -9.98
C THR A 173 -2.14 -7.51 -10.14
N ARG A 174 -0.97 -7.98 -10.57
CA ARG A 174 0.20 -7.12 -10.80
C ARG A 174 0.02 -6.23 -12.04
N ILE A 175 0.09 -4.91 -11.85
CA ILE A 175 -0.13 -3.87 -12.87
C ILE A 175 1.20 -3.18 -13.21
N GLY A 176 1.38 -2.80 -14.48
CA GLY A 176 2.53 -1.98 -14.91
C GLY A 176 3.89 -2.68 -14.78
N ARG A 177 3.97 -3.98 -15.07
CA ARG A 177 5.18 -4.80 -14.87
C ARG A 177 6.45 -4.26 -15.55
N ASP A 178 6.28 -3.58 -16.68
CA ASP A 178 7.37 -3.07 -17.52
C ASP A 178 7.57 -1.56 -17.35
N LEU A 179 7.00 -0.97 -16.28
CA LEU A 179 7.03 0.47 -16.03
C LEU A 179 7.78 0.79 -14.74
N THR A 180 8.51 1.91 -14.76
CA THR A 180 9.06 2.51 -13.54
C THR A 180 7.99 3.37 -12.88
N LEU A 181 7.43 2.87 -11.77
CA LEU A 181 6.35 3.53 -11.03
C LEU A 181 6.89 4.35 -9.85
N ASP A 182 6.22 5.45 -9.55
CA ASP A 182 6.45 6.22 -8.33
C ASP A 182 6.00 5.44 -7.10
N THR A 183 6.51 5.80 -5.92
CA THR A 183 6.24 5.11 -4.65
C THR A 183 4.86 5.43 -4.05
N SER A 184 4.04 6.18 -4.78
CA SER A 184 2.72 6.60 -4.34
C SER A 184 1.67 6.48 -5.44
N GLY A 185 0.42 6.41 -5.02
CA GLY A 185 -0.74 6.36 -5.88
C GLY A 185 -1.99 6.71 -5.08
N ARG A 186 -3.10 6.94 -5.79
CA ARG A 186 -4.38 7.26 -5.19
C ARG A 186 -5.53 6.65 -5.95
N TRP A 187 -6.59 6.37 -5.20
CA TRP A 187 -7.88 6.07 -5.78
C TRP A 187 -8.59 7.37 -6.20
N LEU A 188 -9.23 7.32 -7.36
CA LEU A 188 -10.20 8.29 -7.84
C LEU A 188 -11.55 7.57 -7.84
N ASP A 189 -12.44 8.02 -6.95
CA ASP A 189 -13.68 7.35 -6.57
C ASP A 189 -13.45 5.90 -6.11
N ASP A 190 -14.34 5.00 -6.51
CA ASP A 190 -14.31 3.57 -6.21
C ASP A 190 -13.92 2.72 -7.43
N ARG A 191 -13.27 3.31 -8.44
CA ARG A 191 -13.05 2.64 -9.74
C ARG A 191 -11.63 2.78 -10.24
N PHE A 192 -11.07 3.98 -10.21
CA PHE A 192 -9.79 4.25 -10.87
C PHE A 192 -8.65 4.34 -9.87
N HIS A 193 -7.56 3.60 -10.11
CA HIS A 193 -6.31 3.82 -9.39
C HIS A 193 -5.33 4.57 -10.30
N LEU A 194 -4.70 5.61 -9.75
CA LEU A 194 -3.75 6.48 -10.41
C LEU A 194 -2.38 6.32 -9.73
N THR A 195 -1.33 6.15 -10.51
CA THR A 195 0.05 6.27 -10.04
C THR A 195 0.91 6.92 -11.11
N HIS A 196 1.93 7.67 -10.70
CA HIS A 196 2.88 8.23 -11.65
C HIS A 196 3.81 7.16 -12.18
N ALA A 197 4.19 7.29 -13.44
CA ALA A 197 5.22 6.51 -14.08
C ALA A 197 6.26 7.44 -14.70
N ALA A 198 7.44 6.89 -15.02
CA ALA A 198 8.45 7.62 -15.78
C ALA A 198 7.83 8.26 -17.05
N GLY A 199 8.19 9.52 -17.31
CA GLY A 199 7.80 10.20 -18.54
C GLY A 199 8.56 9.66 -19.76
N PRO A 200 8.15 10.04 -20.98
CA PRO A 200 8.87 9.69 -22.20
C PRO A 200 10.31 10.21 -22.16
N GLU A 201 11.28 9.36 -22.47
CA GLU A 201 12.71 9.72 -22.46
C GLU A 201 13.07 10.78 -23.53
N ASP A 202 12.31 10.79 -24.63
CA ASP A 202 12.46 11.69 -25.77
C ASP A 202 11.69 13.01 -25.62
N HIS A 203 11.01 13.24 -24.49
CA HIS A 203 10.29 14.47 -24.26
C HIS A 203 11.25 15.67 -24.20
N PRO A 204 11.04 16.78 -24.94
CA PRO A 204 12.02 17.86 -25.07
C PRO A 204 12.30 18.60 -23.75
N ALA A 205 11.32 18.65 -22.84
CA ALA A 205 11.49 19.21 -21.50
C ALA A 205 11.99 18.18 -20.46
N GLN A 206 12.32 16.96 -20.88
CA GLN A 206 12.81 15.93 -19.97
C GLN A 206 14.20 16.31 -19.46
N ALA A 207 14.37 16.18 -18.15
CA ALA A 207 15.64 16.35 -17.48
C ALA A 207 15.76 15.28 -16.39
N TYR A 208 16.98 14.76 -16.22
CA TYR A 208 17.34 13.88 -15.11
C TYR A 208 18.15 14.71 -14.12
N GLU A 209 17.65 14.86 -12.89
CA GLU A 209 18.38 15.60 -11.86
C GLU A 209 19.54 14.74 -11.32
N PRO A 210 20.76 15.29 -11.18
CA PRO A 210 21.87 14.55 -10.59
C PRO A 210 21.52 14.07 -9.17
N GLY A 211 21.55 12.75 -8.95
CA GLY A 211 21.19 12.13 -7.67
C GLY A 211 19.71 11.78 -7.50
N SER A 212 18.87 12.09 -8.50
CA SER A 212 17.46 11.68 -8.55
C SER A 212 17.21 10.90 -9.83
N LEU A 213 16.84 9.62 -9.70
CA LEU A 213 16.35 8.82 -10.83
C LEU A 213 14.92 9.20 -11.25
N SER A 214 14.35 10.26 -10.68
CA SER A 214 12.99 10.68 -10.99
C SER A 214 12.96 11.50 -12.29
N SER A 215 12.00 11.15 -13.14
CA SER A 215 11.67 11.87 -14.36
C SER A 215 11.05 13.23 -14.01
N ARG A 216 11.56 14.33 -14.60
CA ARG A 216 10.93 15.64 -14.45
C ARG A 216 9.53 15.66 -15.08
N ILE A 217 9.42 15.17 -16.31
CA ILE A 217 8.14 14.97 -16.97
C ILE A 217 7.68 13.56 -16.63
N ARG A 218 6.41 13.42 -16.27
CA ARG A 218 5.83 12.19 -15.74
C ARG A 218 4.68 11.73 -16.62
N SER A 219 4.56 10.41 -16.77
CA SER A 219 3.36 9.77 -17.29
C SER A 219 2.42 9.42 -16.13
N VAL A 220 1.14 9.16 -16.43
CA VAL A 220 0.18 8.63 -15.45
C VAL A 220 -0.27 7.24 -15.87
N LEU A 221 -0.09 6.27 -14.99
CA LEU A 221 -0.71 4.97 -15.12
C LEU A 221 -2.10 5.02 -14.49
N LEU A 222 -3.12 4.87 -15.32
CA LEU A 222 -4.53 4.80 -14.94
C LEU A 222 -4.99 3.34 -15.03
N HIS A 223 -5.45 2.78 -13.92
CA HIS A 223 -6.08 1.46 -13.90
C HIS A 223 -7.56 1.58 -13.55
N ASP A 224 -8.42 1.04 -14.40
CA ASP A 224 -9.85 0.86 -14.17
C ASP A 224 -10.08 -0.51 -13.53
N ALA A 225 -10.35 -0.53 -12.22
CA ALA A 225 -10.49 -1.76 -11.45
C ALA A 225 -11.79 -2.52 -11.80
N ASP A 226 -12.88 -1.80 -12.09
CA ASP A 226 -14.16 -2.42 -12.50
C ASP A 226 -14.01 -3.17 -13.82
N ARG A 227 -13.20 -2.63 -14.75
CA ARG A 227 -12.96 -3.24 -16.08
C ARG A 227 -11.69 -4.06 -16.16
N SER A 228 -10.88 -4.08 -15.10
CA SER A 228 -9.54 -4.67 -15.11
C SER A 228 -8.69 -4.22 -16.30
N SER A 229 -8.76 -2.93 -16.64
CA SER A 229 -8.07 -2.36 -17.80
C SER A 229 -7.06 -1.29 -17.37
N THR A 230 -5.92 -1.23 -18.05
CA THR A 230 -4.83 -0.31 -17.70
C THR A 230 -4.47 0.54 -18.91
N ARG A 231 -4.33 1.86 -18.71
CA ARG A 231 -3.91 2.82 -19.73
C ARG A 231 -2.74 3.63 -19.19
N LEU A 232 -1.69 3.75 -19.99
CA LEU A 232 -0.60 4.70 -19.74
C LEU A 232 -0.92 5.99 -20.49
N LEU A 233 -1.04 7.09 -19.76
CA LEU A 233 -1.19 8.42 -20.30
C LEU A 233 0.19 9.08 -20.32
N SER A 234 0.73 9.29 -21.52
CA SER A 234 2.01 9.99 -21.70
C SER A 234 1.77 11.39 -22.24
N PRO A 235 2.51 12.40 -21.74
CA PRO A 235 2.45 13.76 -22.27
C PRO A 235 2.98 13.83 -23.71
N SER A 236 2.40 14.69 -24.54
CA SER A 236 2.96 15.09 -25.83
C SER A 236 4.12 16.08 -25.63
N PRO A 237 4.96 16.35 -26.65
CA PRO A 237 6.14 17.20 -26.51
C PRO A 237 5.90 18.63 -25.99
N ASP A 238 4.68 19.13 -26.12
CA ASP A 238 4.23 20.46 -25.67
C ASP A 238 3.57 20.45 -24.28
N GLU A 239 3.35 19.29 -23.67
CA GLU A 239 2.67 19.13 -22.39
C GLU A 239 3.65 18.99 -21.22
N LEU A 240 3.60 19.92 -20.26
CA LEU A 240 4.54 19.96 -19.14
C LEU A 240 4.02 19.25 -17.89
N TRP A 241 3.72 17.96 -18.00
CA TRP A 241 3.22 17.15 -16.88
C TRP A 241 4.33 16.85 -15.89
N THR A 242 4.52 17.71 -14.89
CA THR A 242 5.55 17.49 -13.85
C THR A 242 5.00 16.84 -12.59
N ASP A 243 3.71 17.03 -12.31
CA ASP A 243 2.99 16.36 -11.22
C ASP A 243 1.52 16.13 -11.63
N PRO A 244 1.30 15.36 -12.71
CA PRO A 244 0.00 15.33 -13.38
C PRO A 244 -1.13 14.85 -12.45
N TRP A 245 -2.21 15.62 -12.42
CA TRP A 245 -3.36 15.36 -11.55
C TRP A 245 -4.61 15.09 -12.40
N ILE A 246 -5.30 13.98 -12.12
CA ILE A 246 -6.52 13.59 -12.83
C ILE A 246 -7.72 13.68 -11.91
N VAL A 247 -8.74 14.43 -12.30
CA VAL A 247 -10.03 14.49 -11.59
C VAL A 247 -11.13 13.96 -12.49
N ARG A 248 -12.23 13.49 -11.87
CA ARG A 248 -13.42 13.09 -12.61
C ARG A 248 -14.42 14.24 -12.67
N ASP A 249 -14.96 14.48 -13.85
CA ASP A 249 -16.07 15.40 -14.09
C ASP A 249 -17.14 14.68 -14.92
N GLY A 250 -18.19 14.20 -14.24
CA GLY A 250 -19.25 13.38 -14.85
C GLY A 250 -18.71 12.15 -15.57
N GLU A 251 -18.90 12.14 -16.89
CA GLU A 251 -18.48 11.07 -17.81
C GLU A 251 -17.09 11.33 -18.43
N SER A 252 -16.27 12.15 -17.80
CA SER A 252 -14.93 12.48 -18.28
C SER A 252 -13.89 12.50 -17.17
N LEU A 253 -12.64 12.23 -17.55
CA LEU A 253 -11.45 12.45 -16.74
C LEU A 253 -10.73 13.68 -17.29
N LEU A 254 -10.49 14.65 -16.41
CA LEU A 254 -9.78 15.88 -16.73
C LEU A 254 -8.34 15.73 -16.23
N VAL A 255 -7.37 15.91 -17.14
CA VAL A 255 -5.94 15.78 -16.83
C VAL A 255 -5.32 17.16 -16.74
N TYR A 256 -4.70 17.45 -15.60
CA TYR A 256 -3.97 18.67 -15.31
C TYR A 256 -2.47 18.37 -15.21
N PRO A 257 -1.57 19.25 -15.68
CA PRO A 257 -0.13 19.06 -15.57
C PRO A 257 0.39 19.06 -14.13
N LYS A 258 -0.32 19.79 -13.25
CA LYS A 258 -0.05 19.91 -11.82
C LYS A 258 -1.34 20.12 -11.01
N PRO A 259 -1.36 19.84 -9.69
CA PRO A 259 -2.53 20.10 -8.86
C PRO A 259 -2.88 21.59 -8.74
N GLU A 260 -1.90 22.49 -8.75
CA GLU A 260 -2.15 23.94 -8.58
C GLU A 260 -2.94 24.54 -9.74
N ASP A 261 -2.90 23.90 -10.93
CA ASP A 261 -3.66 24.35 -12.10
C ASP A 261 -5.18 24.22 -11.88
N ILE A 262 -5.60 23.28 -11.02
CA ILE A 262 -7.01 23.09 -10.64
C ILE A 262 -7.46 24.24 -9.76
N GLU A 263 -6.68 24.58 -8.74
CA GLU A 263 -6.97 25.67 -7.80
C GLU A 263 -7.01 27.03 -8.50
N ALA A 264 -6.15 27.22 -9.51
CA ALA A 264 -6.11 28.41 -10.34
C ALA A 264 -7.27 28.49 -11.36
N GLY A 265 -8.10 27.45 -11.49
CA GLY A 265 -9.18 27.39 -12.48
C GLY A 265 -8.67 27.32 -13.92
N THR A 266 -7.44 26.84 -14.14
CA THR A 266 -6.87 26.65 -15.46
C THR A 266 -7.64 25.56 -16.21
N ARG A 267 -7.63 25.59 -17.54
CA ARG A 267 -8.25 24.53 -18.34
C ARG A 267 -7.42 23.24 -18.24
N PRO A 268 -8.06 22.06 -18.19
CA PRO A 268 -7.32 20.80 -18.26
C PRO A 268 -6.59 20.70 -19.60
N THR A 269 -5.44 20.06 -19.58
CA THR A 269 -4.64 19.82 -20.79
C THR A 269 -5.26 18.71 -21.65
N ARG A 270 -5.90 17.71 -21.01
CA ARG A 270 -6.67 16.69 -21.71
C ARG A 270 -8.01 16.43 -21.04
N VAL A 271 -8.98 16.06 -21.87
CA VAL A 271 -10.29 15.54 -21.45
C VAL A 271 -10.43 14.16 -22.08
N LEU A 272 -10.56 13.13 -21.23
CA LEU A 272 -10.67 11.74 -21.65
C LEU A 272 -12.09 11.26 -21.36
N PRO A 273 -12.79 10.61 -22.31
CA PRO A 273 -14.09 10.04 -22.02
C PRO A 273 -13.97 8.86 -21.04
N LEU A 274 -14.96 8.71 -20.18
CA LEU A 274 -15.18 7.47 -19.45
C LEU A 274 -15.87 6.49 -20.40
N ASP A 275 -15.10 5.49 -20.84
CA ASP A 275 -15.71 4.36 -21.53
C ASP A 275 -16.56 3.54 -20.55
#